data_AF-A0A291QD05-F1
#
_entry.id   AF-A0A291QD05-F1
#
_cell.length_a   1.000
_cell.length_b   1.000
_cell.length_c   1.000
_cell.angle_alpha   90.00
_cell.angle_beta   90.00
_cell.angle_gamma   90.00
#
_symmetry.space_group_name_H-M   'P 1'
#
loop_
_entity.id
_entity.type
_entity.pdbx_description
1 polymer ?
#
loop_
_entity_poly.entity_id
_entity_poly.type
_entity_poly.pdbx_seq_one_letter_code
_entity_poly.pdbx_strand_id
1 'polypeptide(L)'
;MEDLKNTVDALLEQLAAARDVPADAEPSKIVVSSLDQMRFLVGIEERLDVMLDVGDVLPFDLSSRDALLKSVHDLLVESGVTP
;
A
#
# COMPACT_ATOMS: atom_id res chain seq x y z
N MET A 1 1.84 8.00 -11.81
CA MET A 1 1.10 6.70 -11.90
C MET A 1 2.00 5.46 -12.00
N GLU A 2 2.96 5.38 -12.93
CA GLU A 2 3.87 4.22 -13.03
C GLU A 2 4.76 4.08 -11.78
N ASP A 3 5.23 5.21 -11.22
CA ASP A 3 6.01 5.26 -9.99
C ASP A 3 5.25 4.77 -8.75
N LEU A 4 3.95 5.12 -8.66
CA LEU A 4 3.07 4.63 -7.59
C LEU A 4 2.88 3.12 -7.69
N LYS A 5 2.65 2.61 -8.91
CA LYS A 5 2.50 1.18 -9.13
C LYS A 5 3.77 0.41 -8.76
N ASN A 6 4.93 0.89 -9.19
CA ASN A 6 6.21 0.29 -8.84
C ASN A 6 6.47 0.32 -7.32
N THR A 7 6.08 1.40 -6.65
CA THR A 7 6.19 1.55 -5.19
C THR A 7 5.33 0.53 -4.45
N VAL A 8 4.06 0.41 -4.82
CA VAL A 8 3.11 -0.56 -4.24
C VAL A 8 3.55 -2.00 -4.53
N ASP A 9 3.95 -2.31 -5.76
CA ASP A 9 4.42 -3.65 -6.13
C ASP A 9 5.67 -4.03 -5.32
N ALA A 10 6.65 -3.12 -5.16
CA ALA A 10 7.85 -3.36 -4.36
C ALA A 10 7.54 -3.54 -2.87
N LEU A 11 6.56 -2.81 -2.33
CA LEU A 11 6.11 -2.96 -0.95
C LEU A 11 5.42 -4.30 -0.72
N LEU A 12 4.55 -4.71 -1.64
CA LEU A 12 3.89 -6.01 -1.60
C LEU A 12 4.91 -7.14 -1.69
N GLU A 13 5.94 -7.03 -2.53
CA GLU A 13 7.03 -7.99 -2.60
C GLU A 13 7.79 -8.10 -1.25
N GLN A 14 8.07 -6.97 -0.60
CA GLN A 14 8.74 -6.97 0.70
C GLN A 14 7.89 -7.63 1.79
N LEU A 15 6.59 -7.31 1.83
CA LEU A 15 5.66 -7.91 2.79
C LEU A 15 5.44 -9.40 2.51
N ALA A 16 5.37 -9.78 1.23
CA ALA A 16 5.25 -11.17 0.80
C ALA A 16 6.47 -11.99 1.22
N ALA A 17 7.68 -11.46 0.99
CA ALA A 17 8.93 -12.07 1.40
C ALA A 17 9.04 -12.23 2.94
N ALA A 18 8.59 -11.23 3.70
CA ALA A 18 8.59 -11.30 5.16
C ALA A 18 7.63 -12.38 5.70
N ARG A 19 6.61 -12.76 4.93
CA ARG A 19 5.58 -13.74 5.29
C ARG A 19 5.76 -15.10 4.64
N ASP A 20 6.78 -15.26 3.80
CA ASP A 20 7.00 -16.47 2.99
C ASP A 20 5.80 -16.82 2.10
N VAL A 21 5.20 -15.80 1.46
CA VAL A 21 4.13 -15.98 0.47
C VAL A 21 4.58 -15.50 -0.91
N PRO A 22 3.99 -16.02 -2.00
CA PRO A 22 4.30 -15.56 -3.34
C PRO A 22 3.99 -14.07 -3.52
N ALA A 23 4.87 -13.35 -4.21
CA ALA A 23 4.67 -11.92 -4.48
C ALA A 23 3.42 -11.65 -5.33
N ASP A 24 3.07 -12.57 -6.23
CA ASP A 24 1.87 -12.55 -7.08
C ASP A 24 0.58 -12.95 -6.35
N ALA A 25 0.66 -13.26 -5.05
CA ALA A 25 -0.51 -13.50 -4.24
C ALA A 25 -1.40 -12.26 -4.14
N GLU A 26 -2.68 -12.50 -3.83
CA GLU A 26 -3.64 -11.43 -3.61
C GLU A 26 -3.20 -10.53 -2.44
N PRO A 27 -3.43 -9.21 -2.50
CA PRO A 27 -3.05 -8.30 -1.41
C PRO A 27 -3.64 -8.72 -0.06
N SER A 28 -4.84 -9.30 -0.05
CA SER A 28 -5.48 -9.85 1.15
C SER A 28 -4.75 -11.04 1.80
N LYS A 29 -3.83 -11.69 1.09
CA LYS A 29 -2.97 -12.78 1.61
C LYS A 29 -1.60 -12.27 2.07
N ILE A 30 -1.18 -11.11 1.56
CA ILE A 30 0.07 -10.45 1.90
C ILE A 30 -0.13 -9.52 3.10
N VAL A 31 -1.17 -8.69 3.07
CA VAL A 31 -1.50 -7.67 4.07
C VAL A 31 -2.70 -8.17 4.88
N VAL A 32 -2.46 -9.01 5.90
CA VAL A 32 -3.58 -9.67 6.63
C VAL A 32 -3.89 -9.01 7.97
N SER A 33 -2.93 -8.26 8.53
CA SER A 33 -3.03 -7.67 9.85
C SER A 33 -2.99 -6.14 9.79
N SER A 34 -3.54 -5.48 10.81
CA SER A 34 -3.41 -4.02 10.95
C SER A 34 -1.95 -3.56 11.02
N LEU A 35 -1.06 -4.42 11.53
CA LEU A 35 0.38 -4.16 11.54
C LEU A 35 0.98 -4.18 10.13
N ASP A 36 0.56 -5.12 9.28
CA ASP A 36 0.99 -5.16 7.87
C ASP A 36 0.48 -3.93 7.12
N GLN A 37 -0.75 -3.49 7.39
CA GLN A 37 -1.32 -2.28 6.78
C GLN A 37 -0.57 -1.02 7.24
N MET A 38 -0.22 -0.90 8.52
CA MET A 38 0.63 0.21 9.01
C MET A 38 2.03 0.17 8.38
N ARG A 39 2.65 -1.02 8.28
CA ARG A 39 3.96 -1.18 7.65
C ARG A 39 3.92 -0.82 6.16
N PHE A 40 2.83 -1.16 5.50
CA PHE A 40 2.57 -0.79 4.11
C PHE A 40 2.43 0.72 3.96
N LEU A 41 1.61 1.37 4.79
CA LEU A 41 1.43 2.82 4.82
C LEU A 41 2.76 3.55 5.02
N VAL A 42 3.49 3.22 6.09
CA VAL A 42 4.77 3.86 6.40
C VAL A 42 5.75 3.69 5.24
N GLY A 43 5.76 2.52 4.61
CA GLY A 43 6.61 2.27 3.46
C GLY A 43 6.22 3.03 2.18
N ILE A 44 4.96 3.47 2.06
CA ILE A 44 4.51 4.42 1.02
C ILE A 44 5.00 5.82 1.36
N GLU A 45 4.78 6.27 2.59
CA GLU A 45 5.20 7.58 3.09
C GLU A 45 6.72 7.80 2.91
N GLU A 46 7.53 6.82 3.30
CA GLU A 46 8.99 6.89 3.18
C GLU A 46 9.46 6.93 1.71
N ARG A 47 8.79 6.22 0.80
CA ARG A 47 9.19 6.17 -0.61
C ARG A 47 8.74 7.37 -1.41
N LEU A 48 7.56 7.89 -1.10
CA LEU A 48 6.99 9.04 -1.78
C LEU A 48 7.37 10.37 -1.11
N ASP A 49 8.04 10.32 0.05
CA ASP A 49 8.41 11.47 0.88
C ASP A 49 7.18 12.33 1.24
N VAL A 50 6.13 11.67 1.70
CA VAL A 50 4.83 12.27 2.05
C VAL A 50 4.40 11.84 3.44
N MET A 51 3.58 12.68 4.09
CA MET A 51 2.83 12.29 5.27
C MET A 51 1.36 12.13 4.90
N LEU A 52 0.82 10.93 5.10
CA LEU A 52 -0.56 10.59 4.82
C LEU A 52 -1.33 10.58 6.13
N ASP A 53 -2.24 11.54 6.29
CA ASP A 53 -3.13 11.58 7.46
C ASP A 53 -4.27 10.58 7.26
N VAL A 54 -3.98 9.31 7.53
CA VAL A 54 -5.02 8.29 7.71
C VAL A 54 -5.59 8.48 9.11
N GLY A 55 -6.86 8.86 9.20
CA GLY A 55 -7.60 8.92 10.47
C GLY A 55 -7.75 7.54 11.13
N ASP A 56 -8.85 7.29 11.82
CA ASP A 56 -9.01 6.07 12.63
C ASP A 56 -9.11 4.74 11.86
N VAL A 57 -9.21 4.75 10.52
CA VAL A 57 -9.39 3.55 9.69
C VAL A 57 -8.47 3.58 8.47
N LEU A 58 -7.65 2.54 8.33
CA LEU A 58 -6.83 2.31 7.13
C LEU A 58 -7.75 1.93 5.95
N PRO A 59 -7.81 2.71 4.86
CA PRO A 59 -8.82 2.56 3.81
C PRO A 59 -8.39 1.64 2.66
N PHE A 60 -7.32 0.84 2.83
CA PHE A 60 -6.77 0.05 1.73
C PHE A 60 -7.71 -1.08 1.32
N ASP A 61 -8.15 -1.05 0.06
CA ASP A 61 -8.91 -2.14 -0.54
C ASP A 61 -7.96 -3.25 -0.97
N LEU A 62 -7.99 -4.36 -0.23
CA LEU A 62 -7.12 -5.52 -0.46
C LEU A 62 -7.76 -6.57 -1.39
N SER A 63 -8.89 -6.25 -2.02
CA SER A 63 -9.61 -7.17 -2.91
C SER A 63 -8.82 -7.47 -4.19
N SER A 64 -8.04 -6.51 -4.70
CA SER A 64 -7.16 -6.69 -5.85
C SER A 64 -6.00 -5.69 -5.82
N ARG A 65 -4.96 -5.93 -6.61
CA ARG A 65 -3.84 -4.97 -6.74
C ARG A 65 -4.31 -3.64 -7.32
N ASP A 66 -5.20 -3.67 -8.31
CA ASP A 66 -5.78 -2.46 -8.88
C ASP A 66 -6.63 -1.69 -7.86
N ALA A 67 -7.39 -2.40 -7.01
CA ALA A 67 -8.17 -1.78 -5.94
C ALA A 67 -7.24 -1.14 -4.89
N LEU A 68 -6.18 -1.84 -4.49
CA LEU A 68 -5.17 -1.31 -3.57
C LEU A 68 -4.49 -0.07 -4.15
N LEU A 69 -4.05 -0.13 -5.41
CA LEU A 69 -3.46 1.00 -6.11
C LEU A 69 -4.40 2.19 -6.15
N LYS A 70 -5.68 1.95 -6.40
CA LYS A 70 -6.70 2.98 -6.39
C LYS A 70 -6.88 3.57 -4.99
N SER A 71 -6.97 2.76 -3.93
CA SER A 71 -7.06 3.25 -2.55
C SER A 71 -5.85 4.11 -2.17
N VAL A 72 -4.64 3.71 -2.55
CA VAL A 72 -3.43 4.49 -2.28
C VAL A 72 -3.42 5.79 -3.09
N HIS A 73 -3.82 5.72 -4.36
CA HIS A 73 -3.95 6.90 -5.22
C HIS A 73 -4.95 7.90 -4.64
N ASP A 74 -6.14 7.44 -4.26
CA ASP A 74 -7.19 8.28 -3.69
C ASP A 74 -6.70 8.93 -2.38
N LEU A 75 -6.00 8.18 -1.52
CA LEU A 75 -5.40 8.69 -0.28
C LEU A 75 -4.33 9.77 -0.54
N LEU A 76 -3.48 9.58 -1.56
CA LEU A 76 -2.48 10.57 -1.96
C LEU A 76 -3.15 11.87 -2.43
N VAL A 77 -4.18 11.74 -3.28
CA VAL A 77 -4.96 12.88 -3.78
C VAL A 77 -5.66 13.62 -2.65
N GLU A 78 -6.27 12.90 -1.69
CA GLU A 78 -6.89 13.50 -0.50
C GLU A 78 -5.86 14.24 0.38
N SER A 79 -4.64 13.72 0.45
CA SER A 79 -3.52 14.35 1.17
C SER A 79 -2.90 15.52 0.42
N GLY A 80 -3.42 15.88 -0.78
CA GLY A 80 -2.90 16.96 -1.61
C GLY A 80 -1.64 16.60 -2.40
N VAL A 81 -1.26 15.32 -2.42
CA VAL A 81 -0.14 14.78 -3.20
C VAL A 81 -0.66 14.36 -4.57
N THR A 82 -0.04 14.85 -5.64
CA THR A 82 -0.33 14.42 -7.01
C THR A 82 0.73 13.41 -7.47
N PRO A 83 0.39 12.11 -7.59
CA PRO A 83 1.33 11.03 -7.96
C PRO A 83 1.53 10.81 -9.47
#